data_AF-A0A4Z1DS22-F1
#
_entry.id   AF-A0A4Z1DS22-F1
#
_cell.length_a   1.000
_cell.length_b   1.000
_cell.length_c   1.000
_cell.angle_alpha   90.00
_cell.angle_beta   90.00
_cell.angle_gamma   90.00
#
_symmetry.space_group_name_H-M   'P 1'
#
loop_
_entity.id
_entity.type
_entity.pdbx_description
1 polymer ?
#
loop_
_entity_poly.entity_id
_entity_poly.type
_entity_poly.pdbx_seq_one_letter_code
_entity_poly.pdbx_strand_id
1 'polypeptide(L)'
;MPHVTEHPDLASAELETALRGGPFHVALRAAIAARGLPLQRVQHHLTRHGVKVGVTSLSYWQQGARRPQRPESLRAVRALEEILRLPEESLIRLLAEAPETADGDRPAPRSYRSLVEASDTLDRLRAELDWTPDGGMQTLGHHERVRIGGRRELAGRESEHIVRAHRDGVDRFVAVHHGDPGCRPDDMAVHALENCRTGRVRLDRETGVLVAELLFGTRLRSGDTFLFRYGITDGTAGASHEYVHRFGSPGGQYALQVRFDASALPARCHRFTQFSPAAPRAGRQELAVSEPHRSVHVVEPRVRPGTVGIAWEWE
;
A
#
# COMPACT_ATOMS: atom_id res chain seq x y z
N MET A 1 -14.99 21.57 39.97
CA MET A 1 -15.02 20.60 38.85
C MET A 1 -15.71 21.27 37.66
N PRO A 2 -14.99 22.00 36.80
CA PRO A 2 -15.62 22.61 35.65
C PRO A 2 -15.62 21.62 34.49
N HIS A 3 -16.83 21.33 33.99
CA HIS A 3 -17.05 20.80 32.67
C HIS A 3 -16.40 21.74 31.65
N VAL A 4 -15.40 21.24 30.92
CA VAL A 4 -14.90 21.92 29.72
C VAL A 4 -15.93 21.68 28.62
N THR A 5 -16.74 22.70 28.35
CA THR A 5 -17.46 22.86 27.10
C THR A 5 -16.44 23.05 25.98
N GLU A 6 -16.01 21.95 25.35
CA GLU A 6 -15.24 22.02 24.10
C GLU A 6 -16.11 22.65 23.00
N HIS A 7 -15.55 23.69 22.39
CA HIS A 7 -16.27 24.71 21.64
C HIS A 7 -16.71 24.22 20.24
N PRO A 8 -17.99 24.37 19.86
CA PRO A 8 -18.46 24.06 18.51
C PRO A 8 -17.74 24.87 17.40
N ASP A 9 -17.20 26.05 17.74
CA ASP A 9 -16.44 26.90 16.82
C ASP A 9 -15.09 26.31 16.40
N LEU A 10 -14.40 25.57 17.28
CA LEU A 10 -13.13 24.92 16.95
C LEU A 10 -13.34 23.74 15.99
N ALA A 11 -14.38 22.93 16.24
CA ALA A 11 -14.76 21.82 15.36
C ALA A 11 -15.20 22.32 13.96
N SER A 12 -15.85 23.48 13.89
CA SER A 12 -16.23 24.12 12.63
C SER A 12 -15.03 24.68 11.86
N ALA A 13 -14.07 25.32 12.56
CA ALA A 13 -12.84 25.83 11.95
C ALA A 13 -11.90 24.70 11.46
N GLU A 14 -11.83 23.60 12.22
CA GLU A 14 -11.12 22.38 11.81
C GLU A 14 -11.79 21.73 10.59
N LEU A 15 -13.12 21.71 10.53
CA LEU A 15 -13.89 21.23 9.39
C LEU A 15 -13.64 22.10 8.13
N GLU A 16 -13.70 23.42 8.24
CA GLU A 16 -13.43 24.33 7.11
C GLU A 16 -11.98 24.24 6.62
N THR A 17 -11.03 23.98 7.52
CA THR A 17 -9.62 23.76 7.16
C THR A 17 -9.45 22.42 6.45
N ALA A 18 -10.11 21.37 6.95
CA ALA A 18 -10.10 20.06 6.31
C ALA A 18 -10.79 20.06 4.94
N LEU A 19 -11.85 20.85 4.75
CA LEU A 19 -12.57 20.98 3.48
C LEU A 19 -11.84 21.81 2.42
N ARG A 20 -10.92 22.71 2.81
CA ARG A 20 -10.15 23.55 1.87
C ARG A 20 -8.97 22.87 1.20
N GLY A 21 -8.48 21.76 1.75
CA GLY A 21 -7.33 21.05 1.17
C GLY A 21 -6.83 19.86 1.99
N GLY A 22 -7.59 19.43 3.00
CA GLY A 22 -7.27 18.24 3.78
C GLY A 22 -7.61 16.96 3.03
N PRO A 23 -7.00 15.81 3.40
CA PRO A 23 -7.32 14.56 2.75
C PRO A 23 -8.78 14.15 3.02
N PHE A 24 -9.48 13.67 1.99
CA PHE A 24 -10.92 13.31 2.01
C PHE A 24 -11.39 12.59 3.29
N HIS A 25 -10.63 11.61 3.79
CA HIS A 25 -11.01 10.85 4.99
C HIS A 25 -11.01 11.67 6.29
N VAL A 26 -10.13 12.67 6.39
CA VAL A 26 -10.08 13.62 7.50
C VAL A 26 -11.26 14.57 7.41
N ALA A 27 -11.55 15.11 6.22
CA ALA A 27 -12.71 15.96 5.99
C ALA A 27 -14.04 15.22 6.24
N LEU A 28 -14.17 13.97 5.78
CA LEU A 28 -15.34 13.13 6.02
C LEU A 28 -15.53 12.78 7.50
N ARG A 29 -14.44 12.49 8.22
CA ARG A 29 -14.49 12.22 9.66
C ARG A 29 -14.90 13.47 10.43
N ALA A 30 -14.31 14.63 10.12
CA ALA A 30 -14.65 15.91 10.71
C ALA A 30 -16.12 16.27 10.43
N ALA A 31 -16.60 16.07 9.21
CA ALA A 31 -17.98 16.37 8.83
C ALA A 31 -19.00 15.48 9.58
N ILE A 32 -18.70 14.19 9.75
CA ILE A 32 -19.57 13.27 10.49
C ILE A 32 -19.56 13.59 11.99
N ALA A 33 -18.40 13.95 12.55
CA ALA A 33 -18.26 14.36 13.95
C ALA A 33 -19.01 15.67 14.22
N ALA A 34 -18.84 16.69 13.37
CA ALA A 34 -19.55 17.97 13.47
C ALA A 34 -21.07 17.81 13.36
N ARG A 35 -21.55 16.86 12.56
CA ARG A 35 -22.99 16.55 12.43
C ARG A 35 -23.52 15.68 13.58
N GLY A 36 -22.65 15.05 14.36
CA GLY A 36 -23.02 14.16 15.47
C GLY A 36 -23.82 12.93 15.05
N LEU A 37 -23.65 12.45 13.80
CA LEU A 37 -24.42 11.32 13.28
C LEU A 37 -23.63 10.00 13.42
N PRO A 38 -24.20 8.97 14.06
CA PRO A 38 -23.58 7.64 14.04
C PRO A 38 -23.63 7.06 12.62
N LEU A 39 -22.59 6.31 12.24
CA LEU A 39 -22.40 5.72 10.90
C LEU A 39 -23.61 4.93 10.38
N GLN A 40 -24.31 4.21 11.25
CA GLN A 40 -25.53 3.47 10.88
C GLN A 40 -26.67 4.41 10.46
N ARG A 41 -26.79 5.58 11.10
CA ARG A 41 -27.79 6.60 10.73
C ARG A 41 -27.42 7.26 9.40
N VAL A 42 -26.13 7.47 9.13
CA VAL A 42 -25.64 7.97 7.82
C VAL A 42 -25.94 6.96 6.71
N GLN A 43 -25.69 5.68 6.94
CA GLN A 43 -26.00 4.59 6.00
C GLN A 43 -27.50 4.51 5.69
N HIS A 44 -28.35 4.66 6.71
CA HIS A 44 -29.80 4.65 6.55
C HIS A 44 -30.29 5.81 5.67
N HIS A 45 -29.74 7.01 5.83
CA HIS A 45 -30.07 8.15 4.98
C HIS A 45 -29.58 7.93 3.53
N LEU A 46 -28.37 7.39 3.33
CA LEU A 46 -27.88 7.07 1.99
C LEU A 46 -28.80 6.07 1.25
N THR A 47 -29.29 5.06 1.97
CA THR A 47 -30.23 4.08 1.41
C THR A 47 -31.54 4.74 1.00
N ARG A 48 -32.02 5.74 1.77
CA ARG A 48 -33.23 6.52 1.45
C ARG A 48 -33.04 7.45 0.25
N HIS A 49 -31.81 7.89 -0.02
CA HIS A 49 -31.42 8.60 -1.24
C HIS A 49 -31.15 7.66 -2.44
N GLY A 50 -31.50 6.37 -2.32
CA GLY A 50 -31.37 5.39 -3.42
C GLY A 50 -29.94 4.86 -3.62
N VAL A 51 -29.03 5.10 -2.67
CA VAL A 51 -27.62 4.72 -2.78
C VAL A 51 -27.30 3.62 -1.76
N LYS A 52 -26.86 2.45 -2.25
CA LYS A 52 -26.53 1.29 -1.41
C LYS A 52 -25.05 1.28 -1.05
N VAL A 53 -24.70 1.78 0.14
CA VAL A 53 -23.35 1.68 0.72
C VAL A 53 -23.43 1.00 2.09
N GLY A 54 -22.54 0.03 2.34
CA GLY A 54 -22.47 -0.66 3.63
C GLY A 54 -21.77 0.17 4.71
N VAL A 55 -22.13 -0.04 5.99
CA VAL A 55 -21.48 0.62 7.15
C VAL A 55 -19.96 0.39 7.14
N THR A 56 -19.51 -0.80 6.78
CA THR A 56 -18.09 -1.15 6.68
C THR A 56 -17.37 -0.31 5.60
N SER A 57 -18.06 0.02 4.51
CA SER A 57 -17.51 0.88 3.45
C SER A 57 -17.37 2.32 3.91
N LEU A 58 -18.37 2.85 4.64
CA LEU A 58 -18.29 4.19 5.25
C LEU A 58 -17.19 4.27 6.30
N SER A 59 -17.03 3.21 7.10
CA SER A 59 -15.95 3.10 8.09
C SER A 59 -14.57 3.11 7.42
N TYR A 60 -14.39 2.35 6.33
CA TYR A 60 -13.15 2.39 5.56
C TYR A 60 -12.88 3.73 4.88
N TRP A 61 -13.91 4.48 4.49
CA TRP A 61 -13.76 5.84 3.97
C TRP A 61 -13.30 6.83 5.04
N GLN A 62 -13.85 6.78 6.25
CA GLN A 62 -13.39 7.61 7.38
C GLN A 62 -11.98 7.29 7.87
N GLN A 63 -11.56 6.04 7.72
CA GLN A 63 -10.21 5.58 8.08
C GLN A 63 -9.18 5.83 6.97
N GLY A 64 -9.61 6.26 5.78
CA GLY A 64 -8.75 6.41 4.62
C GLY A 64 -8.25 5.09 4.04
N ALA A 65 -8.83 3.96 4.48
CA ALA A 65 -8.51 2.61 4.01
C ALA A 65 -9.05 2.36 2.59
N ARG A 66 -10.09 3.09 2.18
CA ARG A 66 -10.66 3.06 0.81
C ARG A 66 -11.11 4.45 0.40
N ARG A 67 -10.92 4.82 -0.87
CA ARG A 67 -11.47 6.07 -1.44
C ARG A 67 -12.59 5.79 -2.45
N PRO A 68 -13.69 6.54 -2.44
CA PRO A 68 -14.74 6.43 -3.44
C PRO A 68 -14.29 7.01 -4.78
N GLN A 69 -14.28 6.20 -5.84
CA GLN A 69 -13.90 6.62 -7.20
C GLN A 69 -14.88 6.18 -8.29
N ARG A 70 -15.68 5.14 -8.04
CA ARG A 70 -16.69 4.64 -9.00
C ARG A 70 -17.85 5.63 -9.13
N PRO A 71 -18.53 5.73 -10.30
CA PRO A 71 -19.67 6.63 -10.48
C PRO A 71 -20.76 6.48 -9.40
N GLU A 72 -21.03 5.24 -8.97
CA GLU A 72 -21.97 4.94 -7.88
C GLU A 72 -21.47 5.42 -6.51
N SER A 73 -20.17 5.34 -6.26
CA SER A 73 -19.54 5.82 -5.03
C SER A 73 -19.43 7.35 -5.00
N LEU A 74 -19.18 7.99 -6.15
CA LEU A 74 -19.21 9.45 -6.27
C LEU A 74 -20.63 9.98 -6.08
N ARG A 75 -21.65 9.28 -6.59
CA ARG A 75 -23.06 9.56 -6.28
C ARG A 75 -23.35 9.41 -4.78
N ALA A 76 -22.71 8.45 -4.10
CA ALA A 76 -22.78 8.33 -2.65
C ALA A 76 -22.12 9.51 -1.91
N VAL A 77 -21.00 10.03 -2.42
CA VAL A 77 -20.32 11.21 -1.84
C VAL A 77 -21.17 12.47 -2.01
N ARG A 78 -21.83 12.66 -3.16
CA ARG A 78 -22.82 13.75 -3.36
C ARG A 78 -23.94 13.68 -2.32
N ALA A 79 -24.52 12.50 -2.16
CA ALA A 79 -25.55 12.29 -1.14
C ALA A 79 -25.02 12.50 0.29
N LEU A 80 -23.74 12.19 0.57
CA LEU A 80 -23.11 12.48 1.87
C LEU A 80 -22.98 13.98 2.13
N GLU A 81 -22.63 14.79 1.12
CA GLU A 81 -22.56 16.26 1.26
C GLU A 81 -23.92 16.83 1.67
N GLU A 82 -25.01 16.38 1.04
CA GLU A 82 -26.38 16.77 1.39
C GLU A 82 -26.78 16.33 2.81
N ILE A 83 -26.52 15.07 3.18
CA ILE A 83 -26.88 14.51 4.50
C ILE A 83 -26.11 15.20 5.63
N LEU A 84 -24.84 15.53 5.38
CA LEU A 84 -23.95 16.19 6.32
C LEU A 84 -24.08 17.72 6.29
N ARG A 85 -24.91 18.27 5.38
CA ARG A 85 -25.12 19.71 5.20
C ARG A 85 -23.84 20.48 4.88
N LEU A 86 -23.00 19.89 4.04
CA LEU A 86 -21.79 20.55 3.54
C LEU A 86 -22.13 21.39 2.30
N PRO A 87 -21.31 22.39 1.95
CA PRO A 87 -21.42 23.06 0.67
C PRO A 87 -21.29 22.06 -0.49
N GLU A 88 -21.96 22.33 -1.60
CA GLU A 88 -21.96 21.44 -2.77
C GLU A 88 -20.53 21.20 -3.29
N GLU A 89 -20.22 19.96 -3.64
CA GLU A 89 -18.92 19.51 -4.16
C GLU A 89 -17.73 19.63 -3.18
N SER A 90 -17.94 19.97 -1.91
CA SER A 90 -16.84 20.17 -0.96
C SER A 90 -15.99 18.92 -0.71
N LEU A 91 -16.60 17.73 -0.60
CA LEU A 91 -15.90 16.47 -0.44
C LEU A 91 -15.45 15.89 -1.78
N ILE A 92 -16.20 16.15 -2.85
CA ILE A 92 -15.87 15.70 -4.21
C ILE A 92 -14.65 16.43 -4.75
N ARG A 93 -14.51 17.73 -4.46
CA ARG A 93 -13.32 18.50 -4.80
C ARG A 93 -12.09 17.94 -4.12
N LEU A 94 -12.16 17.49 -2.88
CA LEU A 94 -11.03 16.80 -2.21
C LEU A 94 -10.69 15.43 -2.82
N LEU A 95 -11.58 14.86 -3.63
CA LEU A 95 -11.31 13.67 -4.43
C LEU A 95 -10.72 14.02 -5.81
N ALA A 96 -10.87 15.27 -6.28
CA ALA A 96 -10.39 15.77 -7.57
C ALA A 96 -9.11 16.62 -7.47
N GLU A 97 -8.95 17.41 -6.41
CA GLU A 97 -7.82 18.29 -6.10
C GLU A 97 -6.95 17.61 -5.03
N ALA A 98 -5.89 16.93 -5.46
CA ALA A 98 -4.75 16.68 -4.56
C ALA A 98 -3.92 17.98 -4.50
N PRO A 99 -3.46 18.44 -3.33
CA PRO A 99 -2.63 19.65 -3.28
C PRO A 99 -1.25 19.36 -3.87
N GLU A 100 -0.96 20.03 -4.98
CA GLU A 100 0.40 20.29 -5.44
C GLU A 100 1.08 21.21 -4.43
N THR A 101 1.90 20.67 -3.54
CA THR A 101 2.94 21.46 -2.89
C THR A 101 4.15 21.46 -3.79
N ALA A 102 4.43 22.65 -4.32
CA ALA A 102 5.64 23.02 -5.03
C ALA A 102 6.89 22.65 -4.22
N ASP A 103 7.65 21.70 -4.74
CA ASP A 103 9.11 21.72 -4.65
C ASP A 103 9.65 20.99 -5.90
N GLY A 104 10.69 21.58 -6.49
CA GLY A 104 11.05 21.44 -7.91
C GLY A 104 11.17 20.02 -8.47
N ASP A 105 10.73 19.89 -9.73
CA ASP A 105 11.17 18.95 -10.77
C ASP A 105 11.79 17.62 -10.30
N ARG A 106 11.06 16.90 -9.47
CA ARG A 106 11.43 15.56 -9.00
C ARG A 106 10.40 14.57 -9.53
N PRO A 107 10.78 13.50 -10.26
CA PRO A 107 9.84 12.47 -10.66
C PRO A 107 9.12 11.95 -9.41
N ALA A 108 7.80 12.09 -9.38
CA ALA A 108 7.00 11.73 -8.22
C ALA A 108 7.30 10.27 -7.82
N PRO A 109 7.72 10.01 -6.57
CA PRO A 109 7.91 8.64 -6.10
C PRO A 109 6.54 7.95 -6.12
N ARG A 110 6.43 6.84 -6.84
CA ARG A 110 5.24 5.98 -7.03
C ARG A 110 3.91 6.70 -6.73
N SER A 111 3.36 7.37 -7.74
CA SER A 111 2.02 7.97 -7.63
C SER A 111 1.02 6.91 -7.16
N TYR A 112 0.32 7.22 -6.06
CA TYR A 112 -0.88 6.62 -5.49
C TYR A 112 -1.83 5.95 -6.52
N ARG A 113 -1.82 6.42 -7.77
CA ARG A 113 -2.52 5.86 -8.92
C ARG A 113 -2.14 4.39 -9.24
N SER A 114 -0.86 3.99 -9.20
CA SER A 114 -0.47 2.59 -9.53
C SER A 114 -0.85 1.58 -8.44
N LEU A 115 -0.98 2.03 -7.19
CA LEU A 115 -1.40 1.19 -6.06
C LEU A 115 -2.93 1.05 -5.94
N VAL A 116 -3.69 1.99 -6.51
CA VAL A 116 -5.16 1.96 -6.52
C VAL A 116 -5.70 1.27 -7.78
N GLU A 117 -5.11 1.52 -8.95
CA GLU A 117 -5.45 0.84 -10.21
C GLU A 117 -5.14 -0.68 -10.13
N ALA A 118 -4.11 -1.07 -9.38
CA ALA A 118 -3.79 -2.48 -9.11
C ALA A 118 -4.82 -3.21 -8.23
N SER A 119 -5.71 -2.52 -7.50
CA SER A 119 -6.63 -3.18 -6.56
C SER A 119 -7.74 -3.98 -7.25
N ASP A 120 -8.32 -3.46 -8.33
CA ASP A 120 -9.39 -4.15 -9.08
C ASP A 120 -8.80 -5.28 -9.95
N THR A 121 -7.58 -5.11 -10.47
CA THR A 121 -6.82 -6.19 -11.12
C THR A 121 -6.44 -7.29 -10.12
N LEU A 122 -5.98 -6.94 -8.92
CA LEU A 122 -5.60 -7.91 -7.90
C LEU A 122 -6.81 -8.73 -7.45
N ASP A 123 -7.99 -8.12 -7.32
CA ASP A 123 -9.22 -8.83 -6.96
C ASP A 123 -9.69 -9.76 -8.09
N ARG A 124 -9.54 -9.38 -9.38
CA ARG A 124 -9.79 -10.28 -10.53
C ARG A 124 -8.81 -11.46 -10.54
N LEU A 125 -7.52 -11.19 -10.44
CA LEU A 125 -6.47 -12.22 -10.42
C LEU A 125 -6.61 -13.13 -9.20
N ARG A 126 -7.07 -12.61 -8.07
CA ARG A 126 -7.38 -13.39 -6.87
C ARG A 126 -8.51 -14.39 -7.12
N ALA A 127 -9.59 -13.96 -7.78
CA ALA A 127 -10.69 -14.84 -8.14
C ALA A 127 -10.26 -15.92 -9.14
N GLU A 128 -9.40 -15.60 -10.10
CA GLU A 128 -8.86 -16.56 -11.07
C GLU A 128 -7.91 -17.61 -10.44
N LEU A 129 -7.23 -17.23 -9.37
CA LEU A 129 -6.27 -18.09 -8.67
C LEU A 129 -6.87 -18.82 -7.46
N ASP A 130 -8.11 -18.51 -7.08
CA ASP A 130 -8.81 -19.00 -5.86
C ASP A 130 -7.97 -18.77 -4.59
N TRP A 131 -7.39 -17.57 -4.48
CA TRP A 131 -6.45 -17.19 -3.42
C TRP A 131 -7.13 -16.34 -2.35
N THR A 132 -6.86 -16.59 -1.07
CA THR A 132 -7.26 -15.69 0.04
C THR A 132 -6.10 -14.77 0.44
N PRO A 133 -6.31 -13.51 0.84
CA PRO A 133 -5.24 -12.55 1.15
C PRO A 133 -4.14 -13.09 2.10
N ASP A 134 -4.55 -13.93 3.05
CA ASP A 134 -3.65 -14.51 4.05
C ASP A 134 -3.06 -15.85 3.60
N GLY A 135 -3.58 -16.45 2.51
CA GLY A 135 -3.15 -17.72 1.95
C GLY A 135 -3.32 -18.94 2.86
N GLY A 136 -3.80 -18.77 4.09
CA GLY A 136 -3.72 -19.80 5.14
C GLY A 136 -2.44 -19.72 5.98
N MET A 137 -1.66 -18.65 5.88
CA MET A 137 -0.34 -18.52 6.49
C MET A 137 -0.15 -17.20 7.24
N GLN A 138 0.70 -17.24 8.25
CA GLN A 138 1.26 -16.09 8.94
C GLN A 138 2.75 -15.97 8.59
N THR A 139 3.21 -14.78 8.22
CA THR A 139 4.65 -14.54 8.03
C THR A 139 5.32 -14.30 9.39
N LEU A 140 6.32 -15.13 9.71
CA LEU A 140 7.15 -15.02 10.92
C LEU A 140 8.45 -14.27 10.65
N GLY A 141 8.97 -14.37 9.43
CA GLY A 141 10.18 -13.69 8.99
C GLY A 141 10.11 -13.40 7.49
N HIS A 142 10.53 -12.21 7.08
CA HIS A 142 10.64 -11.86 5.67
C HIS A 142 11.92 -11.06 5.46
N HIS A 143 12.81 -11.59 4.65
CA HIS A 143 14.04 -10.94 4.24
C HIS A 143 13.98 -10.65 2.75
N GLU A 144 14.06 -9.37 2.40
CA GLU A 144 14.02 -8.91 1.03
C GLU A 144 15.34 -8.25 0.65
N ARG A 145 15.93 -8.71 -0.46
CA ARG A 145 17.14 -8.15 -1.06
C ARG A 145 16.79 -7.55 -2.40
N VAL A 146 17.00 -6.26 -2.53
CA VAL A 146 16.69 -5.48 -3.72
C VAL A 146 17.98 -5.05 -4.40
N ARG A 147 18.02 -5.15 -5.72
CA ARG A 147 19.15 -4.73 -6.56
C ARG A 147 18.72 -3.56 -7.43
N ILE A 148 19.46 -2.47 -7.36
CA ILE A 148 19.34 -1.32 -8.25
C ILE A 148 20.45 -1.41 -9.30
N GLY A 149 20.10 -1.31 -10.57
CA GLY A 149 21.00 -1.45 -11.71
C GLY A 149 21.76 -0.18 -12.06
N GLY A 150 22.69 -0.29 -13.00
CA GLY A 150 23.54 0.82 -13.45
C GLY A 150 22.78 1.96 -14.16
N ARG A 151 21.55 1.70 -14.64
CA ARG A 151 20.64 2.74 -15.17
C ARG A 151 19.70 3.28 -14.09
N ARG A 152 20.01 3.04 -12.81
CA ARG A 152 19.21 3.43 -11.64
C ARG A 152 17.86 2.70 -11.55
N GLU A 153 17.66 1.63 -12.31
CA GLU A 153 16.42 0.86 -12.38
C GLU A 153 16.30 -0.20 -11.27
N LEU A 154 15.07 -0.62 -10.94
CA LEU A 154 14.84 -1.80 -10.11
C LEU A 154 15.21 -3.08 -10.89
N ALA A 155 16.47 -3.50 -10.82
CA ALA A 155 16.99 -4.65 -11.58
C ALA A 155 16.40 -5.98 -11.11
N GLY A 156 16.09 -6.11 -9.83
CA GLY A 156 15.38 -7.28 -9.30
C GLY A 156 15.29 -7.30 -7.79
N ARG A 157 14.47 -8.23 -7.29
CA ARG A 157 14.30 -8.49 -5.87
C ARG A 157 14.33 -9.98 -5.58
N GLU A 158 14.84 -10.34 -4.42
CA GLU A 158 14.75 -11.69 -3.87
C GLU A 158 14.11 -11.62 -2.50
N SER A 159 13.16 -12.52 -2.24
CA SER A 159 12.41 -12.60 -0.99
C SER A 159 12.56 -13.98 -0.40
N GLU A 160 13.01 -14.02 0.84
CA GLU A 160 13.08 -15.21 1.68
C GLU A 160 12.05 -15.10 2.79
N HIS A 161 11.17 -16.09 2.87
CA HIS A 161 10.05 -16.09 3.80
C HIS A 161 10.17 -17.26 4.77
N ILE A 162 9.88 -16.97 6.04
CA ILE A 162 9.56 -17.95 7.06
C ILE A 162 8.08 -17.75 7.37
N VAL A 163 7.27 -18.77 7.07
CA VAL A 163 5.81 -18.73 7.27
C VAL A 163 5.38 -19.83 8.23
N ARG A 164 4.22 -19.65 8.86
CA ARG A 164 3.50 -20.66 9.62
C ARG A 164 2.10 -20.84 9.05
N ALA A 165 1.72 -22.07 8.72
CA ALA A 165 0.36 -22.38 8.33
C ALA A 165 -0.58 -22.27 9.54
N HIS A 166 -1.77 -21.67 9.37
CA HIS A 166 -2.82 -21.63 10.40
C HIS A 166 -4.02 -22.53 10.06
N ARG A 167 -3.98 -23.22 8.92
CA ARG A 167 -4.94 -24.22 8.48
C ARG A 167 -4.23 -25.38 7.81
N ASP A 168 -4.88 -26.53 7.77
CA ASP A 168 -4.37 -27.71 7.07
C ASP A 168 -4.47 -27.56 5.56
N GLY A 169 -3.54 -28.21 4.85
CA GLY A 169 -3.56 -28.35 3.39
C GLY A 169 -2.95 -27.18 2.63
N VAL A 170 -2.25 -26.25 3.30
CA VAL A 170 -1.55 -25.16 2.62
C VAL A 170 -0.38 -25.73 1.81
N ASP A 171 -0.37 -25.49 0.50
CA ASP A 171 0.62 -26.07 -0.43
C ASP A 171 1.34 -25.04 -1.30
N ARG A 172 1.01 -23.75 -1.14
CA ARG A 172 1.53 -22.68 -1.99
C ARG A 172 1.53 -21.32 -1.30
N PHE A 173 2.36 -20.43 -1.83
CA PHE A 173 2.36 -19.00 -1.57
C PHE A 173 2.05 -18.23 -2.85
N VAL A 174 1.39 -17.08 -2.76
CA VAL A 174 1.13 -16.21 -3.92
C VAL A 174 1.97 -14.95 -3.78
N ALA A 175 2.94 -14.80 -4.67
CA ALA A 175 3.78 -13.61 -4.75
C ALA A 175 3.14 -12.59 -5.70
N VAL A 176 3.08 -11.34 -5.27
CA VAL A 176 2.59 -10.21 -6.08
C VAL A 176 3.73 -9.23 -6.28
N HIS A 177 3.92 -8.78 -7.52
CA HIS A 177 4.88 -7.76 -7.88
C HIS A 177 4.20 -6.69 -8.73
N HIS A 178 4.57 -5.45 -8.46
CA HIS A 178 4.13 -4.30 -9.22
C HIS A 178 5.39 -3.75 -9.87
N GLY A 179 5.43 -3.72 -11.20
CA GLY A 179 6.49 -3.06 -11.93
C GLY A 179 6.49 -1.56 -11.65
N ASP A 180 7.65 -0.94 -11.74
CA ASP A 180 7.77 0.52 -11.67
C ASP A 180 7.18 1.16 -12.96
N PRO A 181 6.75 2.44 -12.92
CA PRO A 181 6.20 3.11 -14.10
C PRO A 181 7.11 2.99 -15.33
N GLY A 182 6.51 2.63 -16.47
CA GLY A 182 7.24 2.38 -17.71
C GLY A 182 7.93 1.01 -17.79
N CYS A 183 7.66 0.10 -16.84
CA CYS A 183 8.07 -1.30 -16.98
C CYS A 183 7.49 -1.93 -18.24
N ARG A 184 8.15 -3.00 -18.69
CA ARG A 184 7.75 -3.89 -19.78
C ARG A 184 7.37 -5.23 -19.14
N PRO A 185 6.08 -5.44 -18.84
CA PRO A 185 5.65 -6.58 -18.04
C PRO A 185 6.04 -7.93 -18.66
N ASP A 186 6.07 -8.03 -20.00
CA ASP A 186 6.42 -9.25 -20.73
C ASP A 186 7.89 -9.68 -20.55
N ASP A 187 8.77 -8.76 -20.13
CA ASP A 187 10.20 -9.04 -19.87
C ASP A 187 10.46 -9.41 -18.38
N MET A 188 9.42 -9.36 -17.54
CA MET A 188 9.54 -9.75 -16.14
C MET A 188 9.66 -11.27 -15.99
N ALA A 189 10.52 -11.71 -15.07
CA ALA A 189 10.75 -13.13 -14.82
C ALA A 189 10.62 -13.47 -13.33
N VAL A 190 9.95 -14.59 -13.03
CA VAL A 190 9.87 -15.16 -11.68
C VAL A 190 10.81 -16.35 -11.56
N HIS A 191 11.60 -16.34 -10.50
CA HIS A 191 12.58 -17.38 -10.19
C HIS A 191 12.20 -18.05 -8.87
N ALA A 192 11.80 -19.30 -8.91
CA ALA A 192 11.73 -20.11 -7.69
C ALA A 192 13.15 -20.52 -7.31
N LEU A 193 13.61 -20.12 -6.11
CA LEU A 193 15.01 -20.27 -5.71
C LEU A 193 15.21 -21.41 -4.71
N GLU A 194 14.39 -21.48 -3.66
CA GLU A 194 14.57 -22.47 -2.60
C GLU A 194 13.22 -22.93 -2.04
N ASN A 195 13.08 -24.24 -1.85
CA ASN A 195 11.89 -24.92 -1.29
C ASN A 195 10.56 -24.54 -1.95
N CYS A 196 10.58 -24.12 -3.21
CA CYS A 196 9.37 -23.85 -3.97
C CYS A 196 9.60 -24.10 -5.46
N ARG A 197 8.50 -24.23 -6.20
CA ARG A 197 8.49 -24.24 -7.66
C ARG A 197 7.47 -23.22 -8.17
N THR A 198 7.76 -22.58 -9.30
CA THR A 198 6.81 -21.67 -9.94
C THR A 198 5.60 -22.47 -10.46
N GLY A 199 4.41 -22.08 -10.03
CA GLY A 199 3.13 -22.58 -10.51
C GLY A 199 2.57 -21.69 -11.62
N ARG A 200 1.29 -21.30 -11.52
CA ARG A 200 0.68 -20.37 -12.47
C ARG A 200 1.29 -18.98 -12.29
N VAL A 201 1.62 -18.33 -13.41
CA VAL A 201 1.97 -16.91 -13.46
C VAL A 201 0.89 -16.18 -14.24
N ARG A 202 0.49 -15.02 -13.73
CA ARG A 202 -0.45 -14.10 -14.37
C ARG A 202 0.17 -12.72 -14.42
N LEU A 203 -0.03 -12.06 -15.55
CA LEU A 203 0.56 -10.78 -15.84
C LEU A 203 -0.56 -9.89 -16.39
N ASP A 204 -0.79 -8.76 -15.74
CA ASP A 204 -1.63 -7.70 -16.29
C ASP A 204 -0.73 -6.66 -16.96
N ARG A 205 -0.81 -6.61 -18.30
CA ARG A 205 0.02 -5.72 -19.11
C ARG A 205 -0.33 -4.25 -18.93
N GLU A 206 -1.60 -3.96 -18.64
CA GLU A 206 -2.07 -2.59 -18.50
C GLU A 206 -1.55 -1.95 -17.20
N THR A 207 -1.57 -2.73 -16.11
CA THR A 207 -1.18 -2.24 -14.78
C THR A 207 0.25 -2.60 -14.38
N GLY A 208 0.93 -3.48 -15.13
CA GLY A 208 2.27 -3.97 -14.80
C GLY A 208 2.32 -4.86 -13.56
N VAL A 209 1.17 -5.48 -13.22
CA VAL A 209 1.06 -6.37 -12.07
C VAL A 209 1.37 -7.80 -12.49
N LEU A 210 2.34 -8.41 -11.81
CA LEU A 210 2.70 -9.81 -11.92
C LEU A 210 2.26 -10.56 -10.67
N VAL A 211 1.57 -11.68 -10.84
CA VAL A 211 1.17 -12.59 -9.77
C VAL A 211 1.69 -13.99 -10.08
N ALA A 212 2.39 -14.61 -9.13
CA ALA A 212 2.93 -15.95 -9.30
C ALA A 212 2.62 -16.85 -8.10
N GLU A 213 2.20 -18.07 -8.41
CA GLU A 213 2.13 -19.14 -7.42
C GLU A 213 3.52 -19.74 -7.20
N LEU A 214 3.86 -19.95 -5.93
CA LEU A 214 5.04 -20.64 -5.48
C LEU A 214 4.59 -21.88 -4.72
N LEU A 215 4.64 -23.04 -5.38
CA LEU A 215 4.17 -24.30 -4.84
C LEU A 215 5.28 -24.91 -3.97
N PHE A 216 4.95 -25.33 -2.75
CA PHE A 216 5.91 -25.86 -1.77
C PHE A 216 6.34 -27.31 -2.07
N GLY A 217 5.60 -28.01 -2.93
CA GLY A 217 5.82 -29.44 -3.18
C GLY A 217 5.39 -30.36 -2.02
N THR A 218 4.83 -29.79 -0.96
CA THR A 218 4.28 -30.48 0.21
C THR A 218 3.01 -29.76 0.69
N ARG A 219 2.21 -30.43 1.52
CA ARG A 219 1.04 -29.86 2.18
C ARG A 219 1.35 -29.65 3.67
N LEU A 220 1.32 -28.40 4.10
CA LEU A 220 1.51 -28.00 5.48
C LEU A 220 0.24 -28.25 6.30
N ARG A 221 0.42 -28.65 7.56
CA ARG A 221 -0.64 -28.71 8.58
C ARG A 221 -0.65 -27.40 9.38
N SER A 222 -1.75 -27.14 10.06
CA SER A 222 -1.85 -26.03 10.99
C SER A 222 -0.74 -26.11 12.05
N GLY A 223 0.00 -25.03 12.20
CA GLY A 223 1.17 -24.93 13.08
C GLY A 223 2.52 -25.18 12.39
N ASP A 224 2.55 -25.88 11.25
CA ASP A 224 3.80 -26.16 10.53
C ASP A 224 4.45 -24.86 10.04
N THR A 225 5.77 -24.81 10.15
CA THR A 225 6.58 -23.73 9.60
C THR A 225 7.23 -24.14 8.30
N PHE A 226 7.35 -23.22 7.36
CA PHE A 226 8.00 -23.45 6.09
C PHE A 226 8.89 -22.28 5.70
N LEU A 227 10.06 -22.58 5.15
CA LEU A 227 11.02 -21.60 4.66
C LEU A 227 11.16 -21.76 3.16
N PHE A 228 11.01 -20.68 2.40
CA PHE A 228 11.18 -20.69 0.95
C PHE A 228 11.77 -19.36 0.46
N ARG A 229 12.38 -19.39 -0.73
CA ARG A 229 12.96 -18.22 -1.38
C ARG A 229 12.54 -18.14 -2.84
N TYR A 230 12.23 -16.93 -3.30
CA TYR A 230 11.95 -16.64 -4.70
C TYR A 230 12.55 -15.29 -5.10
N GLY A 231 12.70 -15.06 -6.41
CA GLY A 231 13.16 -13.80 -6.96
C GLY A 231 12.30 -13.34 -8.12
N ILE A 232 12.32 -12.05 -8.37
CA ILE A 232 11.68 -11.41 -9.53
C ILE A 232 12.67 -10.46 -10.18
N THR A 233 12.85 -10.63 -11.48
CA THR A 233 13.61 -9.72 -12.34
C THR A 233 12.61 -8.87 -13.10
N ASP A 234 12.76 -7.55 -13.03
CA ASP A 234 12.01 -6.59 -13.85
C ASP A 234 13.03 -5.81 -14.69
N GLY A 235 13.78 -4.91 -14.08
CA GLY A 235 14.88 -4.19 -14.74
C GLY A 235 14.46 -3.38 -15.98
N THR A 236 13.18 -3.27 -16.29
CA THR A 236 12.73 -2.66 -17.55
C THR A 236 12.26 -1.23 -17.39
N ALA A 237 11.88 -0.85 -16.17
CA ALA A 237 11.42 0.49 -15.84
C ALA A 237 12.55 1.54 -15.83
N GLY A 238 12.14 2.79 -15.61
CA GLY A 238 13.07 3.92 -15.44
C GLY A 238 13.80 3.95 -14.11
N ALA A 239 14.40 5.10 -13.81
CA ALA A 239 15.11 5.31 -12.54
C ALA A 239 14.16 5.16 -11.35
N SER A 240 14.52 4.28 -10.44
CA SER A 240 13.81 4.07 -9.18
C SER A 240 14.39 5.03 -8.13
N HIS A 241 13.54 5.53 -7.25
CA HIS A 241 13.91 6.47 -6.18
C HIS A 241 13.57 5.92 -4.79
N GLU A 242 12.86 4.79 -4.74
CA GLU A 242 12.50 4.15 -3.49
C GLU A 242 12.09 2.71 -3.68
N TYR A 243 12.25 1.93 -2.62
CA TYR A 243 11.68 0.60 -2.50
C TYR A 243 10.80 0.53 -1.26
N VAL A 244 9.60 -0.02 -1.42
CA VAL A 244 8.62 -0.10 -0.33
C VAL A 244 8.02 -1.50 -0.24
N HIS A 245 7.78 -1.94 0.98
CA HIS A 245 7.02 -3.15 1.26
C HIS A 245 5.82 -2.82 2.14
N ARG A 246 4.66 -3.35 1.76
CA ARG A 246 3.41 -3.12 2.49
C ARG A 246 3.01 -4.33 3.30
N PHE A 247 2.69 -4.10 4.57
CA PHE A 247 2.22 -5.09 5.50
C PHE A 247 0.73 -4.88 5.80
N GLY A 248 -0.07 -5.90 5.48
CA GLY A 248 -1.51 -5.92 5.77
C GLY A 248 -1.85 -6.27 7.21
N SER A 249 -0.97 -7.02 7.89
CA SER A 249 -1.16 -7.48 9.27
C SER A 249 0.13 -7.30 10.09
N PRO A 250 0.02 -7.11 11.41
CA PRO A 250 1.19 -7.07 12.28
C PRO A 250 1.80 -8.47 12.41
N GLY A 251 3.11 -8.52 12.63
CA GLY A 251 3.79 -9.74 13.03
C GLY A 251 5.00 -10.11 12.16
N GLY A 252 5.86 -10.92 12.76
CA GLY A 252 7.12 -11.33 12.17
C GLY A 252 8.18 -10.24 12.13
N GLN A 253 9.42 -10.67 11.88
CA GLN A 253 10.55 -9.80 11.61
C GLN A 253 10.60 -9.47 10.12
N TYR A 254 10.96 -8.24 9.79
CA TYR A 254 11.25 -7.85 8.41
C TYR A 254 12.65 -7.27 8.29
N ALA A 255 13.38 -7.68 7.26
CA ALA A 255 14.66 -7.10 6.88
C ALA A 255 14.60 -6.72 5.40
N LEU A 256 14.94 -5.47 5.09
CA LEU A 256 15.08 -4.97 3.74
C LEU A 256 16.52 -4.53 3.53
N GLN A 257 17.17 -5.09 2.51
CA GLN A 257 18.47 -4.65 2.03
C GLN A 257 18.34 -4.14 0.60
N VAL A 258 18.86 -2.95 0.32
CA VAL A 258 18.96 -2.39 -1.03
C VAL A 258 20.44 -2.32 -1.39
N ARG A 259 20.81 -2.91 -2.53
CA ARG A 259 22.16 -2.89 -3.07
C ARG A 259 22.19 -2.11 -4.39
N PHE A 260 23.12 -1.18 -4.50
CA PHE A 260 23.31 -0.32 -5.66
C PHE A 260 24.44 -0.84 -6.55
N ASP A 261 24.32 -0.57 -7.85
CA ASP A 261 25.39 -0.80 -8.81
C ASP A 261 26.59 0.13 -8.56
N ALA A 262 27.79 -0.27 -9.01
CA ALA A 262 29.00 0.56 -8.91
C ALA A 262 28.85 1.90 -9.62
N SER A 263 28.16 1.91 -10.77
CA SER A 263 28.02 3.10 -11.60
C SER A 263 26.87 4.01 -11.17
N ALA A 264 26.09 3.61 -10.17
CA ALA A 264 24.87 4.30 -9.76
C ALA A 264 24.74 4.30 -8.22
N LEU A 265 25.61 5.05 -7.54
CA LEU A 265 25.51 5.26 -6.10
C LEU A 265 24.61 6.46 -5.79
N PRO A 266 23.71 6.36 -4.79
CA PRO A 266 22.87 7.48 -4.39
C PRO A 266 23.66 8.50 -3.57
N ALA A 267 23.29 9.77 -3.69
CA ALA A 267 23.81 10.86 -2.87
C ALA A 267 23.33 10.74 -1.41
N ARG A 268 22.07 10.37 -1.22
CA ARG A 268 21.44 10.21 0.11
C ARG A 268 20.47 9.05 0.12
N CYS A 269 20.42 8.34 1.25
CA CYS A 269 19.43 7.30 1.52
C CYS A 269 18.72 7.60 2.83
N HIS A 270 17.43 7.32 2.91
CA HIS A 270 16.68 7.40 4.16
C HIS A 270 15.64 6.30 4.28
N ARG A 271 15.52 5.71 5.47
CA ARG A 271 14.35 4.87 5.78
C ARG A 271 13.14 5.76 6.02
N PHE A 272 11.96 5.16 5.85
CA PHE A 272 10.71 5.73 6.34
C PHE A 272 9.71 4.63 6.65
N THR A 273 8.72 4.98 7.47
CA THR A 273 7.52 4.18 7.66
C THR A 273 6.29 5.02 7.32
N GLN A 274 5.22 4.36 6.89
CA GLN A 274 4.00 5.05 6.51
C GLN A 274 2.79 4.19 6.88
N PHE A 275 1.96 4.67 7.79
CA PHE A 275 0.84 3.88 8.32
C PHE A 275 -0.23 3.57 7.26
N SER A 276 -0.48 4.52 6.35
CA SER A 276 -1.34 4.35 5.20
C SER A 276 -0.81 5.19 4.03
N PRO A 277 -1.18 4.91 2.77
CA PRO A 277 -0.71 5.69 1.62
C PRO A 277 -1.01 7.20 1.70
N ALA A 278 -2.04 7.59 2.44
CA ALA A 278 -2.42 8.99 2.64
C ALA A 278 -1.85 9.62 3.92
N ALA A 279 -1.23 8.81 4.79
CA ALA A 279 -0.58 9.32 6.00
C ALA A 279 0.78 9.92 5.66
N PRO A 280 1.25 10.93 6.43
CA PRO A 280 2.61 11.44 6.28
C PRO A 280 3.63 10.33 6.54
N ARG A 281 4.78 10.42 5.86
CA ARG A 281 5.94 9.56 6.16
C ARG A 281 6.49 9.91 7.54
N ALA A 282 6.73 8.89 8.35
CA ALA A 282 7.31 9.01 9.67
C ALA A 282 8.64 8.24 9.74
N GLY A 283 9.37 8.41 10.84
CA GLY A 283 10.60 7.65 11.10
C GLY A 283 11.69 7.87 10.06
N ARG A 284 11.75 9.08 9.47
CA ARG A 284 12.79 9.44 8.50
C ARG A 284 14.14 9.46 9.20
N GLN A 285 15.03 8.58 8.78
CA GLN A 285 16.38 8.46 9.30
C GLN A 285 17.32 8.19 8.14
N GLU A 286 18.40 8.96 8.07
CA GLU A 286 19.45 8.79 7.06
C GLU A 286 20.16 7.45 7.24
N LEU A 287 20.46 6.81 6.12
CA LEU A 287 21.18 5.53 6.05
C LEU A 287 22.47 5.75 5.29
N ALA A 288 23.60 5.48 5.94
CA ALA A 288 24.89 5.50 5.28
C ALA A 288 25.02 4.29 4.34
N VAL A 289 25.37 4.56 3.08
CA VAL A 289 25.71 3.50 2.12
C VAL A 289 27.05 2.91 2.52
N SER A 290 27.12 1.59 2.74
CA SER A 290 28.40 0.95 3.04
C SER A 290 29.29 0.94 1.80
N GLU A 291 30.46 1.60 1.83
CA GLU A 291 31.34 1.71 0.64
C GLU A 291 31.74 0.35 0.02
N PRO A 292 32.14 -0.68 0.80
CA PRO A 292 32.59 -1.95 0.20
C PRO A 292 31.45 -2.77 -0.40
N HIS A 293 30.23 -2.60 0.10
CA HIS A 293 29.08 -3.44 -0.26
C HIS A 293 27.99 -2.69 -1.04
N ARG A 294 28.11 -1.35 -1.14
CA ARG A 294 27.20 -0.43 -1.82
C ARG A 294 25.75 -0.68 -1.44
N SER A 295 25.51 -0.83 -0.14
CA SER A 295 24.21 -1.27 0.35
C SER A 295 23.75 -0.49 1.58
N VAL A 296 22.43 -0.39 1.70
CA VAL A 296 21.74 0.11 2.89
C VAL A 296 20.71 -0.93 3.32
N HIS A 297 20.35 -0.91 4.60
CA HIS A 297 19.33 -1.83 5.09
C HIS A 297 18.49 -1.21 6.22
N VAL A 298 17.33 -1.80 6.44
CA VAL A 298 16.48 -1.55 7.59
C VAL A 298 15.98 -2.90 8.12
N VAL A 299 15.88 -3.01 9.44
CA VAL A 299 15.29 -4.16 10.12
C VAL A 299 14.19 -3.67 11.02
N GLU A 300 13.01 -4.27 10.87
CA GLU A 300 11.87 -4.10 11.77
C GLU A 300 11.72 -5.40 12.58
N PRO A 301 12.13 -5.42 13.86
CA PRO A 301 12.07 -6.62 14.70
C PRO A 301 10.65 -7.18 14.86
N ARG A 302 9.66 -6.29 14.75
CA ARG A 302 8.24 -6.63 14.72
C ARG A 302 7.51 -5.66 13.81
N VAL A 303 7.02 -6.20 12.70
CA VAL A 303 6.24 -5.46 11.72
C VAL A 303 4.91 -4.98 12.30
N ARG A 304 4.54 -3.75 11.94
CA ARG A 304 3.21 -3.15 12.17
C ARG A 304 2.49 -2.96 10.82
N PRO A 305 1.16 -2.88 10.80
CA PRO A 305 0.42 -2.54 9.59
C PRO A 305 0.89 -1.21 9.02
N GLY A 306 1.02 -1.16 7.70
CA GLY A 306 1.53 0.01 6.98
C GLY A 306 2.62 -0.36 5.99
N THR A 307 3.51 0.58 5.73
CA THR A 307 4.57 0.47 4.74
C THR A 307 5.90 0.75 5.41
N VAL A 308 6.91 -0.02 5.05
CA VAL A 308 8.31 0.22 5.41
C VAL A 308 9.07 0.35 4.10
N GLY A 309 9.93 1.36 4.01
CA GLY A 309 10.67 1.61 2.79
C GLY A 309 12.00 2.30 3.01
N ILE A 310 12.81 2.28 1.95
CA ILE A 310 14.03 3.06 1.81
C ILE A 310 13.86 3.91 0.55
N ALA A 311 14.06 5.21 0.68
CA ALA A 311 14.09 6.15 -0.43
C ALA A 311 15.51 6.71 -0.58
N TRP A 312 15.86 7.08 -1.80
CA TRP A 312 17.17 7.61 -2.13
C TRP A 312 17.09 8.73 -3.16
N GLU A 313 18.11 9.58 -3.11
CA GLU A 313 18.31 10.71 -4.01
C GLU A 313 19.57 10.45 -4.83
N TRP A 314 19.49 10.71 -6.14
CA TRP A 314 20.60 10.46 -7.07
C TRP A 314 21.55 11.65 -7.18
N GLU A 315 21.08 12.84 -6.81
CA GLU A 315 21.76 14.13 -6.85
C GLU A 315 21.50 14.87 -5.54
#